data_AF-R7U6R1-F1
#
_entry.id   AF-R7U6R1-F1
#
_cell.length_a   1.000
_cell.length_b   1.000
_cell.length_c   1.000
_cell.angle_alpha   90.00
_cell.angle_beta   90.00
_cell.angle_gamma   90.00
#
_symmetry.space_group_name_H-M   'P 1'
#
loop_
_entity.id
_entity.type
_entity.pdbx_description
1 polymer ?
#
loop_
_entity_poly.entity_id
_entity_poly.type
_entity_poly.pdbx_seq_one_letter_code
_entity_poly.pdbx_strand_id
1 'polypeptide(L)'
;MASKQAARAEALLQEEAGFIEADEGESTCEVTQYDIANAVDITSAQKFFELKLDKFGPYRVDYSRNGRFMLMGGAKGHVAAFDWQTKNLMWSGEPNFDALEANPYQSKKQRQQAEVNMLLEKIQPEMITLDSRDVGKVDVKTLQEQIAEREKIIYLKPEKIEFTPHKRMKGKSKTGNLLRRVEIVKGRQLREEVQSISKQKEKLAKMLQAENTDGAAEVKEEKPFNVFDRFKRKEQA
;
A
#
# COMPACT_ATOMS: atom_id res chain seq x y z
N MET A 1 -44.93 -54.32 -22.72
CA MET A 1 -45.43 -53.34 -21.74
C MET A 1 -44.44 -52.20 -21.49
N ALA A 2 -43.13 -52.48 -21.39
CA ALA A 2 -42.10 -51.45 -21.18
C ALA A 2 -42.08 -50.31 -22.22
N SER A 3 -42.26 -50.57 -23.52
CA SER A 3 -42.28 -49.52 -24.56
C SER A 3 -43.42 -48.52 -24.41
N LYS A 4 -44.63 -48.98 -24.04
CA LYS A 4 -45.79 -48.11 -23.79
C LYS A 4 -45.61 -47.24 -22.54
N GLN A 5 -44.85 -47.74 -21.55
CA GLN A 5 -44.50 -46.97 -20.37
C GLN A 5 -43.42 -45.93 -20.68
N ALA A 6 -42.42 -46.28 -21.50
CA ALA A 6 -41.39 -45.35 -21.96
C ALA A 6 -42.00 -44.18 -22.76
N ALA A 7 -42.88 -44.45 -23.73
CA ALA A 7 -43.56 -43.40 -24.51
C ALA A 7 -44.44 -42.48 -23.66
N ARG A 8 -45.06 -43.02 -22.59
CA ARG A 8 -45.81 -42.19 -21.62
C ARG A 8 -44.88 -41.32 -20.77
N ALA A 9 -43.69 -41.82 -20.43
CA ALA A 9 -42.69 -41.05 -19.70
C ALA A 9 -42.09 -39.94 -20.57
N GLU A 10 -41.92 -40.20 -21.87
CA GLU A 10 -41.45 -39.21 -22.83
C GLU A 10 -42.42 -38.03 -22.95
N ALA A 11 -43.72 -38.28 -23.01
CA ALA A 11 -44.74 -37.23 -23.02
C ALA A 11 -44.81 -36.39 -21.72
N LEU A 12 -44.12 -36.79 -20.65
CA LEU A 12 -44.05 -36.06 -19.37
C LEU A 12 -42.81 -35.16 -19.26
N LEU A 13 -41.91 -35.18 -20.24
CA LEU A 13 -40.78 -34.26 -20.29
C LEU A 13 -41.28 -32.82 -20.41
N GLN A 14 -40.85 -31.96 -19.50
CA GLN A 14 -41.25 -30.55 -19.47
C GLN A 14 -40.38 -29.67 -20.36
N GLU A 15 -39.19 -30.14 -20.71
CA GLU A 15 -38.21 -29.41 -21.51
C GLU A 15 -38.12 -30.01 -22.90
N GLU A 16 -38.11 -29.14 -23.91
CA GLU A 16 -37.86 -29.52 -25.31
C GLU A 16 -36.37 -29.33 -25.64
N ALA A 17 -35.86 -30.12 -26.58
CA ALA A 17 -34.48 -29.98 -27.03
C ALA A 17 -34.31 -28.68 -27.84
N GLY A 18 -33.26 -27.91 -27.55
CA GLY A 18 -32.93 -26.71 -28.32
C GLY A 18 -32.40 -27.06 -29.72
N PHE A 19 -32.75 -26.25 -30.71
CA PHE A 19 -32.26 -26.36 -32.09
C PHE A 19 -32.05 -24.98 -32.71
N ILE A 20 -31.27 -24.93 -33.80
CA ILE A 20 -31.12 -23.77 -34.69
C ILE A 20 -31.55 -24.24 -36.08
N GLU A 21 -32.48 -23.52 -36.68
CA GLU A 21 -32.94 -23.73 -38.05
C GLU A 21 -32.52 -22.51 -38.88
N ALA A 22 -31.95 -22.75 -40.06
CA ALA A 22 -31.58 -21.68 -40.98
C ALA A 22 -32.71 -21.44 -41.98
N ASP A 23 -32.91 -20.18 -42.33
CA ASP A 23 -33.87 -19.78 -43.35
C ASP A 23 -33.41 -20.20 -44.76
N GLU A 24 -34.34 -20.17 -45.73
CA GLU A 24 -34.05 -20.56 -47.11
C GLU A 24 -32.92 -19.71 -47.72
N GLY A 25 -31.75 -20.33 -47.93
CA GLY A 25 -30.57 -19.70 -48.53
C GLY A 25 -29.47 -19.33 -47.52
N GLU A 26 -29.70 -19.52 -46.23
CA GLU A 26 -28.70 -19.28 -45.17
C GLU A 26 -28.10 -20.59 -44.67
N SER A 27 -26.82 -20.57 -44.29
CA SER A 27 -26.12 -21.71 -43.72
C SER A 27 -25.99 -21.56 -42.21
N THR A 28 -26.32 -22.62 -41.45
CA THR A 28 -26.17 -22.63 -39.99
C THR A 28 -24.72 -22.42 -39.52
N CYS A 29 -23.73 -22.67 -40.38
CA CYS A 29 -22.32 -22.45 -40.07
C CYS A 29 -21.90 -20.98 -40.07
N GLU A 30 -22.71 -20.10 -40.66
CA GLU A 30 -22.40 -18.66 -40.77
C GLU A 30 -22.81 -17.89 -39.51
N VAL A 31 -23.66 -18.47 -38.67
CA VAL A 31 -24.15 -17.87 -37.42
C VAL A 31 -23.02 -17.74 -36.40
N THR A 32 -22.76 -16.51 -35.92
CA THR A 32 -21.72 -16.28 -34.92
C THR A 32 -22.22 -16.53 -33.49
N GLN A 33 -21.30 -16.80 -32.55
CA GLN A 33 -21.71 -16.95 -31.15
C GLN A 33 -22.28 -15.68 -30.51
N TYR A 34 -21.90 -14.51 -31.02
CA TYR A 34 -22.47 -13.25 -30.56
C TYR A 34 -23.93 -13.12 -31.00
N ASP A 35 -24.28 -13.58 -32.20
CA ASP A 35 -25.66 -13.57 -32.70
C ASP A 35 -26.54 -14.51 -31.86
N ILE A 36 -26.04 -15.71 -31.54
CA ILE A 36 -26.72 -16.67 -30.67
C ILE A 36 -26.95 -16.08 -29.28
N ALA A 37 -25.91 -15.48 -28.67
CA ALA A 37 -26.03 -14.89 -27.34
C ALA A 37 -27.05 -13.75 -27.27
N ASN A 38 -27.24 -13.01 -28.36
CA ASN A 38 -28.22 -11.93 -28.45
C ASN A 38 -29.66 -12.41 -28.71
N ALA A 39 -29.82 -13.54 -29.41
CA ALA A 39 -31.12 -14.11 -29.74
C ALA A 39 -31.74 -14.93 -28.59
N VAL A 40 -30.89 -15.49 -27.72
CA VAL A 40 -31.30 -16.38 -26.64
C VAL A 40 -31.71 -15.59 -25.38
N ASP A 41 -32.46 -16.23 -24.47
CA ASP A 41 -32.87 -15.66 -23.20
C ASP A 41 -31.68 -15.25 -22.31
N ILE A 42 -31.91 -14.28 -21.41
CA ILE A 42 -30.87 -13.69 -20.55
C ILE A 42 -30.13 -14.75 -19.72
N THR A 43 -30.81 -15.79 -19.23
CA THR A 43 -30.18 -16.79 -18.36
C THR A 43 -29.23 -17.69 -19.13
N SER A 44 -29.53 -17.99 -20.38
CA SER A 44 -28.65 -18.77 -21.25
C SER A 44 -27.57 -17.90 -21.88
N ALA A 45 -27.86 -16.64 -22.21
CA ALA A 45 -26.85 -15.67 -22.64
C ALA A 45 -25.76 -15.46 -21.57
N GLN A 46 -26.12 -15.46 -20.28
CA GLN A 46 -25.16 -15.35 -19.17
C GLN A 46 -24.16 -16.53 -19.07
N LYS A 47 -24.50 -17.69 -19.67
CA LYS A 47 -23.64 -18.89 -19.73
C LYS A 47 -22.52 -18.73 -20.76
N PHE A 48 -22.67 -17.83 -21.72
CA PHE A 48 -21.61 -17.45 -22.66
C PHE A 48 -20.64 -16.49 -21.95
N PHE A 49 -19.41 -16.94 -21.72
CA PHE A 49 -18.35 -16.10 -21.16
C PHE A 49 -16.98 -16.54 -21.67
N GLU A 50 -16.04 -15.60 -21.64
CA GLU A 50 -14.65 -15.81 -22.03
C GLU A 50 -13.74 -15.61 -20.81
N LEU A 51 -12.81 -16.54 -20.58
CA LEU A 51 -11.77 -16.42 -19.56
C LEU A 51 -10.41 -16.22 -20.25
N LYS A 52 -9.84 -15.03 -20.11
CA LYS A 52 -8.51 -14.69 -20.66
C LYS A 52 -7.42 -15.02 -19.66
N LEU A 53 -6.75 -16.15 -19.85
CA LEU A 53 -5.74 -16.69 -18.93
C LEU A 53 -4.42 -16.99 -19.67
N ASP A 54 -3.62 -15.95 -19.88
CA ASP A 54 -2.45 -16.05 -20.77
C ASP A 54 -1.20 -16.65 -20.10
N LYS A 55 -1.16 -16.69 -18.76
CA LYS A 55 0.07 -16.97 -18.00
C LYS A 55 0.45 -18.45 -17.97
N PHE A 56 -0.52 -19.34 -17.75
CA PHE A 56 -0.28 -20.74 -17.35
C PHE A 56 -0.42 -21.78 -18.48
N GLY A 57 -0.29 -21.33 -19.74
CA GLY A 57 -0.33 -22.18 -20.91
C GLY A 57 -1.76 -22.55 -21.32
N PRO A 58 -1.94 -23.49 -22.28
CA PRO A 58 -3.26 -23.92 -22.69
C PRO A 58 -4.00 -24.60 -21.53
N TYR A 59 -5.29 -24.31 -21.44
CA TYR A 59 -6.17 -24.84 -20.40
C TYR A 59 -7.00 -26.01 -20.94
N ARG A 60 -7.10 -27.05 -20.12
CA ARG A 60 -8.10 -28.11 -20.27
C ARG A 60 -9.19 -27.88 -19.24
N VAL A 61 -10.43 -28.06 -19.66
CA VAL A 61 -11.62 -27.90 -18.82
C VAL A 61 -12.33 -29.23 -18.72
N ASP A 62 -12.84 -29.53 -17.53
CA ASP A 62 -13.72 -30.67 -17.27
C ASP A 62 -14.89 -30.21 -16.40
N TYR A 63 -16.06 -30.80 -16.61
CA TYR A 63 -17.27 -30.46 -15.88
C TYR A 63 -17.64 -31.60 -14.94
N SER A 64 -18.21 -31.25 -13.79
CA SER A 64 -18.84 -32.24 -12.93
C SER A 64 -19.99 -32.95 -13.66
N ARG A 65 -20.35 -34.16 -13.23
CA ARG A 65 -21.42 -34.96 -13.89
C ARG A 65 -22.77 -34.26 -13.96
N ASN A 66 -23.06 -33.40 -12.98
CA ASN A 66 -24.26 -32.58 -12.94
C ASN A 66 -24.11 -31.25 -13.72
N GLY A 67 -22.94 -30.99 -14.30
CA GLY A 67 -22.64 -29.79 -15.06
C GLY A 67 -22.64 -28.51 -14.24
N ARG A 68 -22.55 -28.55 -12.90
CA ARG A 68 -22.59 -27.34 -12.05
C ARG A 68 -21.21 -26.72 -11.81
N PHE A 69 -20.22 -27.58 -11.58
CA PHE A 69 -18.86 -27.14 -11.28
C PHE A 69 -17.99 -27.35 -12.49
N MET A 70 -17.12 -26.37 -12.73
CA MET A 70 -16.11 -26.41 -13.78
C MET A 70 -14.74 -26.52 -13.11
N LEU A 71 -13.96 -27.52 -13.52
CA LEU A 71 -12.57 -27.66 -13.19
C LEU A 71 -11.74 -27.24 -14.41
N MET A 72 -10.73 -26.41 -14.19
CA MET A 72 -9.79 -26.01 -15.21
C MET A 72 -8.35 -26.28 -14.77
N GLY A 73 -7.56 -26.84 -15.67
CA GLY A 73 -6.14 -27.14 -15.47
C GLY A 73 -5.31 -26.58 -16.61
N GLY A 74 -4.40 -25.66 -16.32
CA GLY A 74 -3.40 -25.15 -17.25
C GLY A 74 -2.20 -26.08 -17.35
N ALA A 75 -1.59 -26.17 -18.54
CA ALA A 75 -0.42 -27.03 -18.78
C ALA A 75 0.78 -26.74 -17.84
N LYS A 76 0.92 -25.50 -17.36
CA LYS A 76 1.97 -25.13 -16.40
C LYS A 76 1.63 -25.46 -14.94
N GLY A 77 0.50 -26.12 -14.68
CA GLY A 77 0.09 -26.61 -13.36
C GLY A 77 -0.88 -25.72 -12.58
N HIS A 78 -1.42 -24.65 -13.19
CA HIS A 78 -2.49 -23.88 -12.58
C HIS A 78 -3.78 -24.71 -12.55
N VAL A 79 -4.37 -24.91 -11.38
CA VAL A 79 -5.63 -25.64 -11.27
C VAL A 79 -6.63 -24.79 -10.52
N ALA A 80 -7.83 -24.62 -11.06
CA ALA A 80 -8.90 -23.89 -10.41
C ALA A 80 -10.22 -24.64 -10.58
N ALA A 81 -11.05 -24.61 -9.55
CA ALA A 81 -12.43 -25.06 -9.66
C ALA A 81 -13.37 -23.95 -9.18
N PHE A 82 -14.44 -23.75 -9.93
CA PHE A 82 -15.44 -22.75 -9.63
C PHE A 82 -16.83 -23.21 -10.06
N ASP A 83 -17.85 -22.66 -9.41
CA ASP A 83 -19.23 -22.78 -9.88
C ASP A 83 -19.38 -21.83 -11.06
N TRP A 84 -19.51 -22.38 -12.28
CA TRP A 84 -19.44 -21.57 -13.50
C TRP A 84 -20.71 -20.75 -13.77
N GLN A 85 -21.85 -21.17 -13.21
CA GLN A 85 -23.11 -20.43 -13.32
C GLN A 85 -23.07 -19.19 -12.43
N THR A 86 -22.67 -19.37 -11.17
CA THR A 86 -22.56 -18.24 -10.22
C THR A 86 -21.24 -17.48 -10.34
N LYS A 87 -20.27 -18.03 -11.08
CA LYS A 87 -18.90 -17.50 -11.27
C LYS A 87 -18.12 -17.38 -9.96
N ASN A 88 -18.52 -18.15 -8.95
CA ASN A 88 -17.87 -18.19 -7.65
C ASN A 88 -16.70 -19.18 -7.65
N LEU A 89 -15.51 -18.64 -7.42
CA LEU A 89 -14.30 -19.43 -7.26
C LEU A 89 -14.36 -20.23 -5.95
N MET A 90 -14.23 -21.55 -6.05
CA MET A 90 -14.14 -22.41 -4.87
C MET A 90 -12.70 -22.50 -4.39
N TRP A 91 -11.78 -22.76 -5.33
CA TRP A 91 -10.35 -22.80 -5.04
C TRP A 91 -9.53 -22.54 -6.30
N SER A 92 -8.33 -22.01 -6.09
CA SER A 92 -7.31 -21.82 -7.10
C SER A 92 -5.96 -22.24 -6.51
N GLY A 93 -5.23 -23.06 -7.25
CA GLY A 93 -3.88 -23.47 -6.94
C GLY A 93 -2.91 -22.85 -7.93
N GLU A 94 -1.98 -22.05 -7.41
CA GLU A 94 -0.84 -21.61 -8.21
C GLU A 94 0.19 -22.74 -8.33
N PRO A 95 0.77 -22.95 -9.52
CA PRO A 95 1.78 -23.99 -9.70
C PRO A 95 3.11 -23.65 -9.03
N ASN A 96 3.43 -22.35 -8.96
CA ASN A 96 4.66 -21.88 -8.37
C ASN A 96 4.43 -21.63 -6.88
N PHE A 97 4.86 -22.58 -6.05
CA PHE A 97 4.77 -22.42 -4.61
C PHE A 97 5.88 -21.50 -4.09
N ASP A 98 5.57 -20.66 -3.10
CA ASP A 98 6.58 -19.89 -2.39
C ASP A 98 7.32 -20.81 -1.41
N ALA A 99 8.55 -21.20 -1.78
CA ALA A 99 9.37 -22.10 -1.00
C ALA A 99 9.84 -21.51 0.34
N LEU A 100 9.80 -20.18 0.52
CA LEU A 100 10.18 -19.54 1.77
C LEU A 100 9.03 -19.53 2.78
N GLU A 101 7.80 -19.37 2.31
CA GLU A 101 6.62 -19.37 3.18
C GLU A 101 6.08 -20.78 3.44
N ALA A 102 5.85 -21.56 2.38
CA ALA A 102 5.14 -22.83 2.47
C ALA A 102 5.70 -23.84 1.47
N ASN A 103 6.80 -24.50 1.86
CA ASN A 103 7.43 -25.54 1.04
C ASN A 103 6.82 -26.94 1.31
N PRO A 104 6.14 -27.57 0.33
CA PRO A 104 5.61 -28.93 0.50
C PRO A 104 6.69 -30.01 0.69
N TYR A 105 7.91 -29.76 0.20
CA TYR A 105 9.02 -30.72 0.17
C TYR A 105 10.09 -30.41 1.23
N GLN A 106 9.68 -29.89 2.39
CA GLN A 106 10.60 -29.41 3.41
C GLN A 106 11.45 -30.52 4.06
N SER A 107 12.78 -30.32 4.11
CA SER A 107 13.68 -31.19 4.88
C SER A 107 13.61 -30.93 6.39
N LYS A 108 14.09 -31.87 7.21
CA LYS A 108 14.10 -31.72 8.69
C LYS A 108 14.82 -30.45 9.16
N LYS A 109 15.93 -30.07 8.52
CA LYS A 109 16.69 -28.86 8.87
C LYS A 109 15.93 -27.59 8.52
N GLN A 110 15.35 -27.54 7.32
CA GLN A 110 14.53 -26.41 6.88
C GLN A 110 13.31 -26.22 7.79
N ARG A 111 12.70 -27.31 8.26
CA ARG A 111 11.58 -27.24 9.22
C ARG A 111 11.98 -26.62 10.54
N GLN A 112 13.10 -27.08 11.12
CA GLN A 112 13.63 -26.51 12.37
C GLN A 112 13.95 -25.02 12.23
N GLN A 113 14.57 -24.63 11.12
CA GLN A 113 14.88 -23.22 10.84
C GLN A 113 13.61 -22.37 10.64
N ALA A 114 12.62 -22.87 9.91
CA ALA A 114 11.35 -22.18 9.70
C ALA A 114 10.56 -22.02 11.01
N GLU A 115 10.53 -23.05 11.86
CA GLU A 115 9.93 -22.96 13.19
C GLU A 115 10.63 -21.90 14.05
N VAL A 116 11.97 -21.87 14.03
CA VAL A 116 12.75 -20.85 14.76
C VAL A 116 12.46 -19.45 14.19
N ASN A 117 12.45 -19.28 12.88
CA ASN A 117 12.13 -17.99 12.25
C ASN A 117 10.71 -17.54 12.60
N MET A 118 9.72 -18.43 12.51
CA MET A 118 8.33 -18.15 12.89
C MET A 118 8.20 -17.74 14.35
N LEU A 119 9.02 -18.28 15.25
CA LEU A 119 9.05 -17.87 16.66
C LEU A 119 9.69 -16.51 16.86
N LEU A 120 10.78 -16.21 16.15
CA LEU A 120 11.49 -14.93 16.25
C LEU A 120 10.70 -13.79 15.61
N GLU A 121 10.05 -14.04 14.48
CA GLU A 121 9.26 -13.07 13.72
C GLU A 121 7.81 -12.99 14.21
N LYS A 122 7.43 -13.78 15.23
CA LYS A 122 6.09 -13.78 15.81
C LYS A 122 5.72 -12.36 16.26
N ILE A 123 4.73 -11.79 15.60
CA ILE A 123 4.19 -10.48 15.97
C ILE A 123 3.60 -10.53 17.38
N GLN A 124 3.80 -9.45 18.13
CA GLN A 124 3.16 -9.27 19.42
C GLN A 124 1.65 -9.04 19.22
N PRO A 125 0.80 -9.47 20.16
CA PRO A 125 -0.66 -9.32 20.03
C PRO A 125 -1.09 -7.86 19.87
N GLU A 126 -0.37 -6.92 20.49
CA GLU A 126 -0.63 -5.47 20.40
C GLU A 126 -0.43 -4.89 18.98
N MET A 127 0.32 -5.58 18.11
CA MET A 127 0.52 -5.14 16.73
C MET A 127 -0.61 -5.58 15.79
N ILE A 128 -1.59 -6.35 16.28
CA ILE A 128 -2.75 -6.76 15.48
C ILE A 128 -3.72 -5.57 15.42
N THR A 129 -3.63 -4.83 14.32
CA THR A 129 -4.45 -3.65 14.03
C THR A 129 -5.26 -3.87 12.75
N LEU A 130 -6.31 -3.07 12.54
CA LEU A 130 -7.16 -3.18 11.34
C LEU A 130 -6.36 -2.88 10.06
N ASP A 131 -5.51 -1.86 10.11
CA ASP A 131 -4.64 -1.46 9.00
C ASP A 131 -3.18 -1.82 9.30
N SER A 132 -2.67 -2.85 8.62
CA SER A 132 -1.29 -3.34 8.80
C SER A 132 -0.19 -2.31 8.49
N ARG A 133 -0.53 -1.21 7.79
CA ARG A 133 0.40 -0.10 7.47
C ARG A 133 0.59 0.90 8.60
N ASP A 134 -0.14 0.76 9.71
CA ASP A 134 -0.15 1.76 10.79
C ASP A 134 1.13 1.79 11.62
N VAL A 135 1.89 0.69 11.67
CA VAL A 135 3.13 0.57 12.47
C VAL A 135 4.19 1.61 12.06
N GLY A 136 4.19 2.06 10.79
CA GLY A 136 5.13 3.06 10.28
C GLY A 136 4.64 4.51 10.38
N LYS A 137 3.44 4.77 10.91
CA LYS A 137 2.87 6.12 10.98
C LYS A 137 3.35 6.85 12.22
N VAL A 138 3.56 8.16 12.08
CA VAL A 138 3.86 9.04 13.21
C VAL A 138 2.54 9.41 13.88
N ASP A 139 2.46 9.24 15.20
CA ASP A 139 1.35 9.76 15.98
C ASP A 139 1.44 11.29 16.06
N VAL A 140 0.60 11.95 15.26
CA VAL A 140 0.58 13.41 15.13
C VAL A 140 0.10 14.11 16.38
N LYS A 141 -0.71 13.46 17.22
CA LYS A 141 -1.33 14.08 18.40
C LYS A 141 -0.30 14.32 19.49
N THR A 142 0.40 13.26 19.88
CA THR A 142 1.48 13.33 20.88
C THR A 142 2.61 14.24 20.43
N LEU A 143 2.94 14.26 19.14
CA LEU A 143 3.96 15.16 18.60
C LEU A 143 3.56 16.65 18.71
N GLN A 144 2.30 16.99 18.42
CA GLN A 144 1.78 18.35 18.57
C GLN A 144 1.79 18.81 20.02
N GLU A 145 1.44 17.93 20.96
CA GLU A 145 1.51 18.22 22.40
C GLU A 145 2.94 18.50 22.85
N GLN A 146 3.90 17.67 22.43
CA GLN A 146 5.32 17.89 22.73
C GLN A 146 5.87 19.20 22.16
N ILE A 147 5.43 19.58 20.95
CA ILE A 147 5.81 20.87 20.36
C ILE A 147 5.23 22.02 21.19
N ALA A 148 3.95 21.94 21.55
CA ALA A 148 3.29 22.98 22.36
C ALA A 148 3.89 23.09 23.78
N GLU A 149 4.31 21.99 24.39
CA GLU A 149 5.03 22.00 25.67
C GLU A 149 6.39 22.67 25.54
N ARG A 150 7.15 22.35 24.49
CA ARG A 150 8.43 23.01 24.21
C ARG A 150 8.24 24.52 23.99
N GLU A 151 7.21 24.90 23.25
CA GLU A 151 6.86 26.32 23.08
C GLU A 151 6.53 26.98 24.41
N LYS A 152 5.72 26.34 25.28
CA LYS A 152 5.41 26.86 26.62
C LYS A 152 6.65 27.02 27.51
N ILE A 153 7.61 26.10 27.43
CA ILE A 153 8.88 26.20 28.18
C ILE A 153 9.67 27.44 27.78
N ILE A 154 9.64 27.82 26.49
CA ILE A 154 10.32 29.04 26.01
C ILE A 154 9.72 30.31 26.66
N TYR A 155 8.41 30.31 26.97
CA TYR A 155 7.72 31.44 27.59
C TYR A 155 7.70 31.39 29.12
N LEU A 156 8.15 30.30 29.75
CA LEU A 156 8.24 30.22 31.20
C LEU A 156 9.48 30.97 31.69
N LYS A 157 9.28 32.00 32.51
CA LYS A 157 10.39 32.77 33.07
C LYS A 157 11.23 31.85 33.97
N PRO A 158 12.57 31.78 33.78
CA PRO A 158 13.41 30.89 34.59
C PRO A 158 13.27 31.25 36.07
N GLU A 159 13.15 30.21 36.91
CA GLU A 159 13.04 30.39 38.36
C GLU A 159 14.24 31.17 38.88
N LYS A 160 13.97 32.17 39.73
CA LYS A 160 15.02 32.94 40.39
C LYS A 160 15.63 32.07 41.47
N ILE A 161 16.77 31.45 41.17
CA ILE A 161 17.58 30.77 42.18
C ILE A 161 18.02 31.83 43.20
N GLU A 162 17.48 31.76 44.42
CA GLU A 162 17.89 32.64 45.53
C GLU A 162 19.29 32.26 46.00
N PHE A 163 20.28 32.83 45.32
CA PHE A 163 21.70 32.65 45.64
C PHE A 163 22.00 33.37 46.97
N THR A 164 22.11 32.63 48.06
CA THR A 164 22.61 33.16 49.33
C THR A 164 24.15 33.28 49.27
N PRO A 165 24.72 34.50 49.25
CA PRO A 165 26.15 34.67 49.09
C PRO A 165 26.87 34.37 50.41
N HIS A 166 27.82 33.43 50.38
CA HIS A 166 28.70 33.17 51.52
C HIS A 166 29.67 34.35 51.76
N LYS A 167 29.87 34.77 53.03
CA LYS A 167 30.79 35.86 53.40
C LYS A 167 32.23 35.50 53.03
N ARG A 168 32.93 36.40 52.33
CA ARG A 168 34.34 36.24 51.92
C ARG A 168 35.20 37.39 52.44
N MET A 169 36.50 37.13 52.59
CA MET A 169 37.51 38.05 53.12
C MET A 169 37.70 39.32 52.28
N LYS A 170 38.14 40.40 52.94
CA LYS A 170 38.26 41.76 52.40
C LYS A 170 39.26 41.83 51.24
N GLY A 171 38.84 42.38 50.09
CA GLY A 171 39.70 42.66 48.93
C GLY A 171 39.31 41.98 47.60
N LYS A 172 38.44 40.96 47.60
CA LYS A 172 37.91 40.34 46.36
C LYS A 172 36.56 40.97 45.98
N SER A 173 36.35 41.26 44.69
CA SER A 173 35.09 41.85 44.20
C SER A 173 33.90 40.97 44.56
N LYS A 174 32.79 41.58 45.02
CA LYS A 174 31.55 40.86 45.38
C LYS A 174 31.13 39.90 44.25
N THR A 175 30.86 38.62 44.56
CA THR A 175 30.40 37.60 43.59
C THR A 175 29.19 38.08 42.78
N GLY A 176 28.26 38.81 43.41
CA GLY A 176 27.12 39.40 42.72
C GLY A 176 27.48 40.46 41.67
N ASN A 177 28.55 41.23 41.86
CA ASN A 177 28.99 42.21 40.85
C ASN A 177 29.71 41.52 39.68
N LEU A 178 30.39 40.39 39.93
CA LEU A 178 30.97 39.55 38.88
C LEU A 178 29.87 38.90 38.04
N LEU A 179 28.86 38.30 38.69
CA LEU A 179 27.72 37.65 38.03
C LEU A 179 26.91 38.64 37.20
N ARG A 180 26.59 39.83 37.74
CA ARG A 180 25.95 40.90 36.95
C ARG A 180 26.77 41.28 35.73
N ARG A 181 28.11 41.34 35.85
CA ARG A 181 28.99 41.64 34.70
C ARG A 181 28.94 40.52 33.66
N VAL A 182 28.93 39.26 34.08
CA VAL A 182 28.79 38.09 33.18
C VAL A 182 27.42 38.09 32.51
N GLU A 183 26.33 38.39 33.22
CA GLU A 183 24.98 38.52 32.66
C GLU A 183 24.87 39.68 31.66
N ILE A 184 25.49 40.82 31.95
CA ILE A 184 25.56 41.96 31.02
C ILE A 184 26.28 41.56 29.72
N VAL A 185 27.38 40.81 29.82
CA VAL A 185 28.14 40.32 28.66
C VAL A 185 27.34 39.27 27.88
N LYS A 186 26.74 38.28 28.54
CA LYS A 186 25.89 37.26 27.88
C LYS A 186 24.67 37.87 27.22
N GLY A 187 24.00 38.82 27.88
CA GLY A 187 22.87 39.55 27.30
C GLY A 187 23.25 40.39 26.09
N ARG A 188 24.50 40.89 26.03
CA ARG A 188 25.03 41.57 24.85
C ARG A 188 25.20 40.59 23.67
N GLN A 189 25.81 39.43 23.92
CA GLN A 189 25.99 38.38 22.90
C GLN A 189 24.66 37.89 22.32
N LEU A 190 23.67 37.61 23.18
CA LEU A 190 22.33 37.20 22.74
C LEU A 190 21.63 38.26 21.87
N ARG A 191 21.78 39.55 22.20
CA ARG A 191 21.23 40.64 21.38
C ARG A 191 21.92 40.75 20.03
N GLU A 192 23.24 40.57 19.98
CA GLU A 192 24.01 40.55 18.73
C GLU A 192 23.59 39.37 17.84
N GLU A 193 23.38 38.19 18.42
CA GLU A 193 22.85 37.01 17.71
C GLU A 193 21.44 37.25 17.16
N VAL A 194 20.49 37.75 17.97
CA VAL A 194 19.12 38.06 17.50
C VAL A 194 19.12 39.13 16.39
N GLN A 195 20.01 40.13 16.47
CA GLN A 195 20.18 41.12 15.41
C GLN A 195 20.76 40.51 14.12
N SER A 196 21.68 39.54 14.24
CA SER A 196 22.19 38.82 13.08
C SER A 196 21.11 37.95 12.42
N ILE A 197 20.30 37.23 13.21
CA ILE A 197 19.20 36.39 12.74
C ILE A 197 18.10 37.24 12.08
N SER A 198 17.71 38.36 12.67
CA SER A 198 16.71 39.27 12.06
C SER A 198 17.20 39.85 10.73
N LYS A 199 18.47 40.29 10.65
CA LYS A 199 19.08 40.74 9.37
C LYS A 199 19.14 39.62 8.33
N GLN A 200 19.43 38.38 8.74
CA GLN A 200 19.41 37.22 7.85
C GLN A 200 17.99 36.92 7.35
N LYS A 201 16.98 36.96 8.24
CA LYS A 201 15.57 36.80 7.88
C LYS A 201 15.08 37.90 6.94
N GLU A 202 15.43 39.16 7.18
CA GLU A 202 15.08 40.27 6.29
C GLU A 202 15.77 40.16 4.93
N LYS A 203 17.04 39.75 4.88
CA LYS A 203 17.75 39.47 3.61
C LYS A 203 17.09 38.33 2.85
N LEU A 204 16.77 37.23 3.52
CA LEU A 204 16.04 36.09 2.92
C LEU A 204 14.66 36.51 2.41
N ALA A 205 13.91 37.30 3.19
CA ALA A 205 12.60 37.81 2.76
C ALA A 205 12.71 38.74 1.55
N LYS A 206 13.73 39.60 1.48
CA LYS A 206 13.99 40.45 0.31
C LYS A 206 14.45 39.64 -0.91
N MET A 207 15.24 38.59 -0.72
CA MET A 207 15.62 37.66 -1.80
C MET A 207 14.38 36.93 -2.36
N LEU A 208 13.50 36.44 -1.50
CA LEU A 208 12.23 35.82 -1.90
C LEU A 208 11.27 36.80 -2.57
N GLN A 209 11.25 38.08 -2.17
CA GLN A 209 10.42 39.10 -2.82
C GLN A 209 10.98 39.54 -4.18
N ALA A 210 12.30 39.54 -4.36
CA ALA A 210 12.94 39.77 -5.66
C ALA A 210 12.61 38.63 -6.64
N GLU A 211 12.58 37.37 -6.19
CA GLU A 211 12.15 36.23 -7.01
C GLU A 211 10.67 36.31 -7.43
N ASN A 212 9.80 36.96 -6.65
CA ASN A 212 8.38 37.10 -6.97
C ASN A 212 8.04 38.33 -7.84
N THR A 213 8.96 39.27 -8.03
CA THR A 213 8.69 40.52 -8.78
C THR A 213 9.23 40.52 -10.22
N ASP A 214 10.13 39.58 -10.55
CA ASP A 214 10.69 39.41 -11.90
C ASP A 214 10.20 38.13 -12.59
N GLY A 215 8.88 37.86 -12.49
CA GLY A 215 8.24 36.62 -12.96
C GLY A 215 7.06 36.82 -13.92
N ALA A 216 7.16 37.74 -14.88
CA ALA A 216 6.38 37.70 -16.13
C ALA A 216 7.29 37.28 -17.29
N ALA A 217 7.97 36.14 -17.13
CA ALA A 217 8.64 35.37 -18.19
C ALA A 217 8.91 33.95 -17.67
N GLU A 218 8.60 32.93 -18.46
CA GLU A 218 8.81 31.52 -18.11
C GLU A 218 10.30 31.23 -17.79
N VAL A 219 10.59 30.72 -16.58
CA VAL A 219 11.93 30.18 -16.23
C VAL A 219 11.79 28.94 -15.34
N LYS A 220 12.55 27.90 -15.70
CA LYS A 220 12.64 26.59 -15.07
C LYS A 220 13.05 26.70 -13.60
N GLU A 221 12.39 25.93 -12.72
CA GLU A 221 12.75 25.82 -11.30
C GLU A 221 14.20 25.33 -11.13
N GLU A 222 15.10 26.23 -10.72
CA GLU A 222 16.46 25.86 -10.32
C GLU A 222 16.45 25.39 -8.86
N LYS A 223 16.69 24.08 -8.65
CA LYS A 223 16.85 23.50 -7.31
C LYS A 223 18.15 24.02 -6.67
N PRO A 224 18.14 24.40 -5.38
CA PRO A 224 19.34 24.86 -4.71
C PRO A 224 20.39 23.75 -4.63
N PHE A 225 21.64 24.11 -4.88
CA PHE A 225 22.78 23.19 -4.91
C PHE A 225 22.91 22.40 -3.59
N ASN A 226 22.79 21.07 -3.68
CA ASN A 226 22.99 20.16 -2.55
C ASN A 226 24.38 19.52 -2.65
N VAL A 227 25.07 19.33 -1.51
CA VAL A 227 26.42 18.73 -1.45
C VAL A 227 26.45 17.32 -2.05
N PHE A 228 25.32 16.61 -2.00
CA PHE A 228 25.16 15.27 -2.56
C PHE A 228 25.07 15.23 -4.10
N ASP A 229 24.83 16.36 -4.78
CA ASP A 229 24.77 16.43 -6.25
C ASP A 229 26.15 16.27 -6.91
N ARG A 230 27.24 16.33 -6.13
CA ARG A 230 28.61 16.04 -6.60
C ARG A 230 28.84 14.56 -6.88
N PHE A 231 28.07 13.67 -6.31
CA PHE A 231 28.21 12.23 -6.52
C PHE A 231 27.33 11.80 -7.69
N LYS A 232 27.89 11.75 -8.90
CA LYS A 232 27.20 11.13 -10.04
C LYS A 232 26.90 9.66 -9.70
N ARG A 233 25.63 9.29 -9.62
CA ARG A 233 25.23 7.88 -9.66
C ARG A 233 25.63 7.31 -11.01
N LYS A 234 26.38 6.21 -11.01
CA LYS A 234 26.66 5.41 -12.20
C LYS A 234 25.33 4.80 -12.64
N GLU A 235 24.83 5.18 -13.82
CA GLU A 235 23.64 4.55 -14.39
C GLU A 235 23.93 3.05 -14.60
N GLN A 236 23.12 2.20 -13.98
CA GLN A 236 23.10 0.77 -14.30
C GLN A 236 22.41 0.65 -15.66
N ALA A 237 23.14 0.08 -16.62
CA ALA A 237 22.58 -0.46 -17.86
C ALA A 237 21.72 -1.69 -17.56
#